data_AF-A0A1Q3FT18-F1
#
_entry.id   AF-A0A1Q3FT18-F1
#
_cell.length_a   1.000
_cell.length_b   1.000
_cell.length_c   1.000
_cell.angle_alpha   90.00
_cell.angle_beta   90.00
_cell.angle_gamma   90.00
#
_symmetry.space_group_name_H-M   'P 1'
#
loop_
_entity.id
_entity.type
_entity.pdbx_description
1 polymer ?
#
loop_
_entity_poly.entity_id
_entity_poly.type
_entity_poly.pdbx_seq_one_letter_code
_entity_poly.pdbx_strand_id
1 'polypeptide(L)'
;MDSPNSRSVSVEGVIMGLMDSLIKLVPEKAATAGEGGEGAAEEGVVTPAAGKTTTNRRLLKMRQQVAKQNKFIQDTKKQIRVLSELSPKSVSDREELAFLKSRLDKENELLKNLLKTLIEEQKKDSSQPWEPVRLCSGPAEDVCRNPWMLGTEQGKLEQRFSFDSTLSSLTSQVDMTAAAKDISDRLEKELMNRDRVIAILQSRVEALTADVMKVQRDNSAILDKTPRPATRYCETDMVSRLQFYKENNDALERNLQKMCAALGAIRSELGTNITAEPIGCSTFLLSATEPSTQGGRLSMTIPSKNGQHSTTMGSKTEDEQYVTLLKELAKKSDECKRLTDRLAKSCNCQKETPEMVELEALKSRCSELLNEQQEFKLLIREQGDQLDEYRNKFLAAQQKVEEQNIEMAKRDLTNQRVEEQINEEVARIKAKFQEKMRKLAPFPRLLEAEEKKVKELKKSNEKLLEELKKSVKETKALEIRLQSAHASQNTELEKAHNLMKVEMEQLRDEMKKETKKYEQVKEQLTASQKEVENVRAETAKIIARTKDRAQEDRAAAQAQKNALELELAKSRANAAVTIGNREAALREMQGQIGVLSSSFNDAQMQIQSLRHQLTCLQDERYGSGSRA
;
A
#
# COMPACT_ATOMS: atom_id res chain seq x y z
N MET A 1 -48.40 5.62 32.49
CA MET A 1 -47.01 5.23 32.80
C MET A 1 -46.34 5.04 31.47
N ASP A 2 -45.61 6.06 31.06
CA ASP A 2 -45.48 6.45 29.66
C ASP A 2 -44.31 5.79 28.93
N SER A 3 -44.42 5.76 27.60
CA SER A 3 -43.31 5.38 26.72
C SER A 3 -42.16 6.39 26.80
N PRO A 4 -40.97 6.01 26.32
CA PRO A 4 -40.25 6.89 25.42
C PRO A 4 -40.11 6.29 24.01
N ASN A 5 -40.28 7.16 23.02
CA ASN A 5 -40.40 6.83 21.60
C ASN A 5 -39.06 7.13 20.90
N SER A 6 -38.30 6.11 20.52
CA SER A 6 -36.99 6.26 19.89
C SER A 6 -37.11 6.60 18.40
N ARG A 7 -37.18 7.89 18.07
CA ARG A 7 -37.11 8.38 16.68
C ARG A 7 -35.69 8.20 16.13
N SER A 8 -35.54 7.34 15.12
CA SER A 8 -34.34 7.30 14.27
C SER A 8 -34.31 8.53 13.37
N VAL A 9 -33.31 9.40 13.56
CA VAL A 9 -33.05 10.53 12.66
C VAL A 9 -32.24 10.00 11.47
N SER A 10 -32.82 10.01 10.27
CA SER A 10 -32.06 9.65 9.06
C SER A 10 -30.98 10.70 8.78
N VAL A 11 -29.76 10.21 8.55
CA VAL A 11 -28.57 11.03 8.21
C VAL A 11 -28.80 11.82 6.90
N GLU A 12 -29.63 11.32 5.99
CA GLU A 12 -30.00 11.99 4.74
C GLU A 12 -30.74 13.32 4.97
N GLY A 13 -31.56 13.41 6.04
CA GLY A 13 -32.28 14.64 6.39
C GLY A 13 -31.37 15.78 6.86
N VAL A 14 -30.24 15.45 7.50
CA VAL A 14 -29.24 16.43 7.96
C VAL A 14 -28.40 16.95 6.78
N ILE A 15 -28.13 16.10 5.80
CA ILE A 15 -27.34 16.46 4.60
C ILE A 15 -28.13 17.40 3.69
N MET A 16 -29.45 17.19 3.51
CA MET A 16 -30.30 18.10 2.72
C MET A 16 -30.44 19.49 3.37
N GLY A 17 -30.60 19.56 4.70
CA GLY A 17 -30.71 20.84 5.42
C GLY A 17 -29.47 21.75 5.33
N LEU A 18 -28.28 21.16 5.09
CA LEU A 18 -27.03 21.91 4.89
C LEU A 18 -26.86 22.44 3.46
N MET A 19 -27.53 21.85 2.45
CA MET A 19 -27.46 22.34 1.07
C MET A 19 -28.28 23.63 0.87
N ASP A 20 -29.47 23.74 1.47
CA ASP A 20 -30.30 24.95 1.37
C ASP A 20 -29.68 26.17 2.06
N SER A 21 -28.83 25.98 3.07
CA SER A 21 -28.14 27.08 3.76
C SER A 21 -26.98 27.69 2.95
N LEU A 22 -26.41 26.97 1.97
CA LEU A 22 -25.28 27.47 1.16
C LEU A 22 -25.69 28.30 -0.07
N ILE A 23 -26.98 28.34 -0.42
CA ILE A 23 -27.48 29.04 -1.63
C ILE A 23 -27.74 30.54 -1.36
N LYS A 24 -27.76 30.99 -0.09
CA LYS A 24 -28.15 32.36 0.32
C LYS A 24 -27.05 33.41 0.44
N LEU A 25 -25.82 33.14 0.00
CA LEU A 25 -24.68 34.08 0.10
C LEU A 25 -23.97 34.31 -1.26
N VAL A 26 -24.69 34.91 -2.19
CA VAL A 26 -24.13 35.58 -3.37
C VAL A 26 -24.81 36.95 -3.52
N PRO A 27 -24.08 38.08 -3.38
CA PRO A 27 -24.66 39.39 -3.65
C PRO A 27 -24.71 39.64 -5.17
N GLU A 28 -25.91 39.82 -5.69
CA GLU A 28 -26.11 40.41 -7.03
C GLU A 28 -25.54 41.83 -7.04
N LYS A 29 -24.78 42.20 -8.08
CA LYS A 29 -24.43 43.59 -8.34
C LYS A 29 -25.23 44.07 -9.55
N ALA A 30 -26.25 44.86 -9.27
CA ALA A 30 -27.21 45.36 -10.26
C ALA A 30 -26.54 46.19 -11.36
N ALA A 31 -27.12 46.12 -12.56
CA ALA A 31 -26.87 47.08 -13.62
C ALA A 31 -27.75 48.32 -13.40
N THR A 32 -27.17 49.51 -13.50
CA THR A 32 -27.90 50.77 -13.59
C THR A 32 -27.48 51.48 -14.87
N ALA A 33 -28.42 51.64 -15.80
CA ALA A 33 -28.29 52.57 -16.90
C ALA A 33 -28.42 54.01 -16.38
N GLY A 34 -27.76 54.95 -17.06
CA GLY A 34 -27.85 56.39 -16.80
C GLY A 34 -27.39 57.14 -18.04
N GLU A 35 -28.28 57.98 -18.59
CA GLU A 35 -28.08 58.74 -19.82
C GLU A 35 -27.46 60.13 -19.54
N GLY A 36 -26.91 60.73 -20.59
CA GLY A 36 -26.87 62.20 -20.75
C GLY A 36 -25.60 62.93 -20.27
N GLY A 37 -25.04 63.76 -21.15
CA GLY A 37 -23.98 64.72 -20.80
C GLY A 37 -23.04 65.06 -21.96
N GLU A 38 -23.42 66.04 -22.81
CA GLU A 38 -22.52 66.65 -23.78
C GLU A 38 -21.47 67.55 -23.11
N GLY A 39 -20.32 67.74 -23.76
CA GLY A 39 -19.29 68.70 -23.32
C GLY A 39 -17.98 68.55 -24.08
N ALA A 40 -17.70 69.47 -25.00
CA ALA A 40 -16.50 69.45 -25.84
C ALA A 40 -15.34 70.28 -25.25
N ALA A 41 -14.10 69.86 -25.49
CA ALA A 41 -12.94 70.72 -25.75
C ALA A 41 -11.73 69.88 -26.21
N GLU A 42 -10.80 70.52 -26.92
CA GLU A 42 -9.61 69.93 -27.53
C GLU A 42 -8.46 69.74 -26.53
N GLU A 43 -7.64 68.68 -26.71
CA GLU A 43 -6.26 68.81 -27.23
C GLU A 43 -5.60 67.42 -27.34
N GLY A 44 -4.66 67.27 -28.28
CA GLY A 44 -4.22 65.96 -28.77
C GLY A 44 -3.13 65.27 -27.95
N VAL A 45 -3.24 63.95 -27.77
CA VAL A 45 -2.12 63.08 -27.39
C VAL A 45 -2.17 61.79 -28.23
N VAL A 46 -0.97 61.34 -28.64
CA VAL A 46 -0.71 60.14 -29.46
C VAL A 46 -1.34 58.87 -28.88
N THR A 47 -2.09 58.12 -29.69
CA THR A 47 -2.61 56.78 -29.35
C THR A 47 -1.70 55.65 -29.80
N PRO A 48 -1.09 54.88 -28.87
CA PRO A 48 -0.65 53.52 -29.11
C PRO A 48 -1.50 52.48 -28.35
N ALA A 49 -1.65 51.30 -28.96
CA ALA A 49 -1.96 50.01 -28.30
C ALA A 49 -3.35 49.82 -27.63
N ALA A 50 -4.42 49.82 -28.43
CA ALA A 50 -5.72 49.26 -28.02
C ALA A 50 -5.73 47.71 -27.77
N GLY A 51 -4.60 47.00 -27.98
CA GLY A 51 -4.53 45.54 -27.90
C GLY A 51 -4.33 44.92 -26.51
N LYS A 52 -3.97 45.71 -25.47
CA LYS A 52 -3.51 45.18 -24.17
C LYS A 52 -4.64 44.86 -23.16
N THR A 53 -5.84 45.41 -23.34
CA THR A 53 -6.99 45.17 -22.45
C THR A 53 -7.73 43.87 -22.77
N THR A 54 -7.71 43.45 -24.03
CA THR A 54 -8.35 42.21 -24.50
C THR A 54 -7.60 40.95 -24.09
N THR A 55 -6.26 40.96 -24.07
CA THR A 55 -5.45 39.79 -23.69
C THR A 55 -5.62 39.45 -22.20
N ASN A 56 -5.57 40.47 -21.33
CA ASN A 56 -5.89 40.33 -19.90
C ASN A 56 -7.29 39.71 -19.65
N ARG A 57 -8.33 40.13 -20.39
CA ARG A 57 -9.67 39.54 -20.27
C ARG A 57 -9.73 38.08 -20.73
N ARG A 58 -8.91 37.69 -21.72
CA ARG A 58 -8.77 36.30 -22.19
C ARG A 58 -8.06 35.43 -21.15
N LEU A 59 -6.93 35.89 -20.61
CA LEU A 59 -6.19 35.20 -19.54
C LEU A 59 -7.08 34.98 -18.30
N LEU A 60 -7.86 35.98 -17.88
CA LEU A 60 -8.78 35.85 -16.74
C LEU A 60 -9.84 34.75 -16.98
N LYS A 61 -10.43 34.69 -18.19
CA LYS A 61 -11.37 33.61 -18.56
C LYS A 61 -10.70 32.23 -18.51
N MET A 62 -9.46 32.09 -18.97
CA MET A 62 -8.73 30.82 -18.93
C MET A 62 -8.35 30.42 -17.50
N ARG A 63 -7.91 31.37 -16.64
CA ARG A 63 -7.70 31.14 -15.20
C ARG A 63 -9.00 30.65 -14.54
N GLN A 64 -10.16 31.23 -14.87
CA GLN A 64 -11.46 30.79 -14.37
C GLN A 64 -11.85 29.38 -14.87
N GLN A 65 -11.51 29.03 -16.12
CA GLN A 65 -11.76 27.70 -16.67
C GLN A 65 -10.91 26.62 -15.99
N VAL A 66 -9.62 26.90 -15.74
CA VAL A 66 -8.72 26.05 -14.94
C VAL A 66 -9.25 25.86 -13.52
N ALA A 67 -9.78 26.91 -12.88
CA ALA A 67 -10.38 26.81 -11.55
C ALA A 67 -11.64 25.93 -11.53
N LYS A 68 -12.53 26.07 -12.53
CA LYS A 68 -13.70 25.18 -12.69
C LYS A 68 -13.28 23.72 -12.91
N GLN A 69 -12.26 23.47 -13.73
CA GLN A 69 -11.76 22.13 -14.00
C GLN A 69 -11.16 21.47 -12.76
N ASN A 70 -10.38 22.22 -11.97
CA ASN A 70 -9.87 21.74 -10.68
C ASN A 70 -11.01 21.36 -9.71
N LYS A 71 -12.13 22.09 -9.71
CA LYS A 71 -13.29 21.73 -8.87
C LYS A 71 -13.90 20.38 -9.30
N PHE A 72 -14.11 20.15 -10.61
CA PHE A 72 -14.59 18.86 -11.11
C PHE A 72 -13.67 17.70 -10.71
N ILE A 73 -12.36 17.87 -10.87
CA ILE A 73 -11.35 16.88 -10.44
C ILE A 73 -11.44 16.60 -8.93
N GLN A 74 -11.58 17.63 -8.09
CA GLN A 74 -11.73 17.46 -6.65
C GLN A 74 -13.01 16.71 -6.27
N ASP A 75 -14.13 17.02 -6.93
CA ASP A 75 -15.42 16.37 -6.64
C ASP A 75 -15.42 14.90 -7.13
N THR A 76 -14.82 14.59 -8.29
CA THR A 76 -14.59 13.19 -8.72
C THR A 76 -13.64 12.44 -7.76
N LYS A 77 -12.56 13.08 -7.27
CA LYS A 77 -11.67 12.51 -6.23
C LYS A 77 -12.38 12.28 -4.88
N LYS A 78 -13.46 13.01 -4.56
CA LYS A 78 -14.30 12.73 -3.38
C LYS A 78 -15.19 11.51 -3.63
N GLN A 79 -15.86 11.43 -4.78
CA GLN A 79 -16.69 10.29 -5.15
C GLN A 79 -15.90 8.98 -5.14
N ILE A 80 -14.69 8.96 -5.73
CA ILE A 80 -13.81 7.78 -5.71
C ILE A 80 -13.44 7.37 -4.28
N ARG A 81 -13.16 8.33 -3.38
CA ARG A 81 -12.85 8.01 -1.98
C ARG A 81 -14.01 7.33 -1.27
N VAL A 82 -15.21 7.92 -1.33
CA VAL A 82 -16.43 7.36 -0.75
C VAL A 82 -16.71 5.94 -1.26
N LEU A 83 -16.63 5.73 -2.58
CA LEU A 83 -16.80 4.41 -3.21
C LEU A 83 -15.65 3.42 -2.95
N SER A 84 -14.48 3.88 -2.50
CA SER A 84 -13.34 3.02 -2.14
C SER A 84 -13.31 2.64 -0.66
N GLU A 85 -13.83 3.50 0.21
CA GLU A 85 -13.96 3.27 1.66
C GLU A 85 -15.11 2.31 1.97
N LEU A 86 -16.20 2.41 1.21
CA LEU A 86 -17.24 1.38 1.13
C LEU A 86 -16.68 0.18 0.35
N SER A 87 -16.22 -0.87 1.06
CA SER A 87 -15.66 -2.06 0.41
C SER A 87 -16.62 -2.56 -0.68
N PRO A 88 -16.23 -2.64 -1.97
CA PRO A 88 -17.17 -2.91 -3.06
C PRO A 88 -17.73 -4.33 -2.93
N LYS A 89 -19.01 -4.40 -2.54
CA LYS A 89 -19.76 -5.64 -2.26
C LYS A 89 -20.39 -6.20 -3.52
N SER A 90 -20.70 -5.33 -4.49
CA SER A 90 -21.26 -5.71 -5.79
C SER A 90 -20.23 -5.58 -6.92
N VAL A 91 -20.52 -6.22 -8.06
CA VAL A 91 -19.74 -6.03 -9.30
C VAL A 91 -19.96 -4.60 -9.84
N SER A 92 -21.18 -4.07 -9.70
CA SER A 92 -21.53 -2.70 -10.09
C SER A 92 -20.66 -1.65 -9.39
N ASP A 93 -20.35 -1.83 -8.10
CA ASP A 93 -19.51 -0.92 -7.32
C ASP A 93 -18.09 -0.83 -7.91
N ARG A 94 -17.58 -1.96 -8.44
CA ARG A 94 -16.25 -2.05 -9.06
C ARG A 94 -16.23 -1.40 -10.44
N GLU A 95 -17.30 -1.58 -11.21
CA GLU A 95 -17.47 -0.96 -12.53
C GLU A 95 -17.64 0.56 -12.41
N GLU A 96 -18.43 1.05 -11.44
CA GLU A 96 -18.57 2.48 -11.16
C GLU A 96 -17.25 3.10 -10.70
N LEU A 97 -16.51 2.44 -9.80
CA LEU A 97 -15.20 2.91 -9.36
C LEU A 97 -14.16 2.91 -10.49
N ALA A 98 -14.23 1.96 -11.43
CA ALA A 98 -13.40 1.96 -12.64
C ALA A 98 -13.79 3.09 -13.61
N PHE A 99 -15.09 3.33 -13.79
CA PHE A 99 -15.61 4.45 -14.60
C PHE A 99 -15.18 5.81 -14.03
N LEU A 100 -15.31 6.02 -12.73
CA LEU A 100 -14.89 7.26 -12.06
C LEU A 100 -13.38 7.49 -12.16
N LYS A 101 -12.55 6.44 -12.07
CA LYS A 101 -11.10 6.54 -12.32
C LYS A 101 -10.80 6.95 -13.76
N SER A 102 -11.41 6.28 -14.75
CA SER A 102 -11.24 6.64 -16.17
C SER A 102 -11.74 8.06 -16.46
N ARG A 103 -12.80 8.51 -15.79
CA ARG A 103 -13.26 9.90 -15.85
C ARG A 103 -12.23 10.86 -15.25
N LEU A 104 -11.73 10.58 -14.05
CA LEU A 104 -10.70 11.40 -13.39
C LEU A 104 -9.47 11.60 -14.28
N ASP A 105 -9.01 10.56 -14.98
CA ASP A 105 -7.89 10.64 -15.91
C ASP A 105 -8.18 11.57 -17.10
N LYS A 106 -9.40 11.52 -17.67
CA LYS A 106 -9.84 12.43 -18.72
C LYS A 106 -9.94 13.88 -18.23
N GLU A 107 -10.48 14.11 -17.04
CA GLU A 107 -10.59 15.45 -16.45
C GLU A 107 -9.20 16.04 -16.14
N ASN A 108 -8.26 15.21 -15.66
CA ASN A 108 -6.85 15.59 -15.46
C ASN A 108 -6.15 15.96 -16.78
N GLU A 109 -6.39 15.20 -17.85
CA GLU A 109 -5.81 15.49 -19.17
C GLU A 109 -6.38 16.79 -19.74
N LEU A 110 -7.67 17.06 -19.54
CA LEU A 110 -8.27 18.35 -19.92
C LEU A 110 -7.69 19.52 -19.10
N LEU A 111 -7.40 19.32 -17.81
CA LEU A 111 -6.68 20.30 -17.00
C LEU A 111 -5.27 20.58 -17.53
N LYS A 112 -4.48 19.54 -17.88
CA LYS A 112 -3.13 19.72 -18.47
C LYS A 112 -3.19 20.55 -19.74
N ASN A 113 -4.14 20.26 -20.63
CA ASN A 113 -4.32 20.99 -21.87
C ASN A 113 -4.72 22.45 -21.63
N LEU A 114 -5.66 22.73 -20.73
CA LEU A 114 -5.98 24.11 -20.32
C LEU A 114 -4.78 24.84 -19.72
N LEU A 115 -3.98 24.18 -18.88
CA LEU A 115 -2.79 24.78 -18.26
C LEU A 115 -1.72 25.08 -19.32
N LYS A 116 -1.54 24.19 -20.31
CA LYS A 116 -0.63 24.40 -21.44
C LYS A 116 -1.05 25.63 -22.26
N THR A 117 -2.32 25.75 -22.64
CA THR A 117 -2.84 26.93 -23.36
C THR A 117 -2.74 28.20 -22.52
N LEU A 118 -2.97 28.13 -21.20
CA LEU A 118 -2.77 29.26 -20.28
C LEU A 118 -1.30 29.75 -20.30
N ILE A 119 -0.34 28.83 -20.19
CA ILE A 119 1.10 29.12 -20.20
C ILE A 119 1.53 29.67 -21.57
N GLU A 120 1.05 29.10 -22.67
CA GLU A 120 1.34 29.56 -24.04
C GLU A 120 0.82 30.98 -24.29
N GLU A 121 -0.35 31.34 -23.76
CA GLU A 121 -0.89 32.69 -23.88
C GLU A 121 -0.21 33.68 -22.93
N GLN A 122 0.10 33.27 -21.69
CA GLN A 122 0.85 34.09 -20.74
C GLN A 122 2.30 34.37 -21.22
N LYS A 123 2.87 33.50 -22.06
CA LYS A 123 4.14 33.75 -22.76
C LYS A 123 4.04 34.75 -23.91
N LYS A 124 2.86 35.02 -24.46
CA LYS A 124 2.64 36.03 -25.52
C LYS A 124 2.48 37.44 -24.94
N ASP A 125 1.91 37.58 -23.74
CA ASP A 125 1.88 38.84 -23.00
C ASP A 125 3.25 39.10 -22.32
N SER A 126 4.24 39.47 -23.13
CA SER A 126 5.64 39.74 -22.73
C SER A 126 5.87 40.97 -21.83
N SER A 127 4.84 41.43 -21.10
CA SER A 127 4.85 42.65 -20.29
C SER A 127 4.55 42.46 -18.80
N GLN A 128 4.42 41.22 -18.32
CA GLN A 128 4.37 40.93 -16.88
C GLN A 128 5.48 39.95 -16.46
N PRO A 129 6.14 40.18 -15.31
CA PRO A 129 7.07 39.20 -14.74
C PRO A 129 6.31 37.91 -14.39
N TRP A 130 7.03 36.79 -14.46
CA TRP A 130 6.44 35.45 -14.44
C TRP A 130 5.89 35.09 -13.05
N GLU A 131 4.62 35.42 -12.78
CA GLU A 131 3.92 34.93 -11.59
C GLU A 131 3.78 33.40 -11.66
N PRO A 132 4.39 32.62 -10.74
CA PRO A 132 4.20 31.19 -10.69
C PRO A 132 2.75 30.89 -10.31
N VAL A 133 2.04 30.16 -11.16
CA VAL A 133 0.67 29.70 -10.88
C VAL A 133 0.71 28.82 -9.63
N ARG A 134 0.28 29.35 -8.48
CA ARG A 134 0.03 28.57 -7.27
C ARG A 134 -1.10 27.58 -7.55
N LEU A 135 -0.72 26.37 -7.96
CA LEU A 135 -1.56 25.20 -7.75
C LEU A 135 -1.85 25.15 -6.25
N CYS A 136 -3.14 25.12 -5.89
CA CYS A 136 -3.55 25.01 -4.50
C CYS A 136 -3.26 23.59 -4.01
N SER A 137 -2.02 23.34 -3.56
CA SER A 137 -1.72 22.25 -2.66
C SER A 137 -2.57 22.46 -1.40
N GLY A 138 -3.61 21.64 -1.25
CA GLY A 138 -4.39 21.63 -0.01
C GLY A 138 -3.51 21.16 1.15
N PRO A 139 -3.84 21.47 2.42
CA PRO A 139 -3.03 21.12 3.60
C PRO A 139 -2.88 19.61 3.89
N ALA A 140 -3.19 18.74 2.93
CA ALA A 140 -3.29 17.29 3.09
C ALA A 140 -2.38 16.48 2.13
N GLU A 141 -1.66 17.12 1.19
CA GLU A 141 -0.75 16.39 0.28
C GLU A 141 0.68 16.18 0.83
N ASP A 142 1.04 16.81 1.95
CA ASP A 142 2.35 16.64 2.61
C ASP A 142 2.52 15.28 3.35
N VAL A 143 1.47 14.47 3.46
CA VAL A 143 1.49 13.20 4.26
C VAL A 143 1.74 11.95 3.40
N CYS A 144 1.87 12.08 2.07
CA CYS A 144 2.05 10.93 1.16
C CYS A 144 3.34 10.95 0.32
N ARG A 145 4.37 11.71 0.71
CA ARG A 145 5.74 11.47 0.20
C ARG A 145 6.42 10.38 1.02
N ASN A 146 6.62 9.22 0.38
CA ASN A 146 7.33 8.08 0.94
C ASN A 146 8.80 8.46 1.30
N PRO A 147 9.26 8.33 2.56
CA PRO A 147 10.59 8.77 2.98
C PRO A 147 11.78 8.01 2.38
N TRP A 148 11.53 6.91 1.66
CA TRP A 148 12.57 5.93 1.28
C TRP A 148 13.00 5.94 -0.19
N MET A 149 12.51 6.88 -1.00
CA MET A 149 12.97 7.06 -2.40
C MET A 149 14.17 8.02 -2.50
N LEU A 150 15.28 7.66 -1.86
CA LEU A 150 16.60 8.23 -2.10
C LEU A 150 17.47 7.19 -2.81
N GLY A 151 17.32 7.09 -4.13
CA GLY A 151 18.06 6.14 -4.95
C GLY A 151 17.78 6.31 -6.44
N THR A 152 18.75 6.87 -7.15
CA THR A 152 18.96 6.75 -8.61
C THR A 152 17.74 6.95 -9.53
N GLU A 153 17.56 8.20 -10.01
CA GLU A 153 17.32 8.40 -11.44
C GLU A 153 18.41 9.32 -12.02
N GLN A 154 19.21 8.77 -12.94
CA GLN A 154 20.06 9.55 -13.84
C GLN A 154 19.21 10.02 -15.02
N GLY A 155 19.09 11.34 -15.24
CA GLY A 155 18.20 11.84 -16.29
C GLY A 155 18.36 13.31 -16.63
N LYS A 156 19.49 13.68 -17.26
CA LYS A 156 19.69 14.92 -18.06
C LYS A 156 19.13 16.24 -17.50
N LEU A 157 20.03 17.08 -16.97
CA LEU A 157 19.93 18.52 -17.23
C LEU A 157 21.30 19.09 -17.61
N GLU A 158 21.37 19.60 -18.83
CA GLU A 158 22.43 20.52 -19.25
C GLU A 158 22.22 21.92 -18.64
N GLN A 159 23.29 22.73 -18.69
CA GLN A 159 23.23 24.19 -18.86
C GLN A 159 22.56 25.04 -17.76
N ARG A 160 23.39 25.58 -16.86
CA ARG A 160 23.93 26.98 -16.94
C ARG A 160 24.32 27.50 -15.56
N PHE A 161 25.61 27.40 -15.23
CA PHE A 161 26.25 28.35 -14.31
C PHE A 161 26.85 29.48 -15.14
N SER A 162 26.12 30.58 -15.28
CA SER A 162 26.70 31.86 -15.70
C SER A 162 27.26 32.57 -14.47
N PHE A 163 28.58 32.63 -14.36
CA PHE A 163 29.22 33.68 -13.57
C PHE A 163 28.92 35.01 -14.24
N ASP A 164 28.27 35.94 -13.53
CA ASP A 164 28.22 37.33 -13.95
C ASP A 164 28.70 38.22 -12.79
N SER A 165 29.92 38.72 -12.94
CA SER A 165 30.62 39.52 -11.93
C SER A 165 30.31 41.00 -12.11
N THR A 166 29.22 41.49 -11.50
CA THR A 166 28.94 42.94 -11.43
C THR A 166 28.39 43.37 -10.06
N LEU A 167 29.22 43.31 -9.02
CA LEU A 167 29.02 44.11 -7.81
C LEU A 167 30.32 44.78 -7.40
N SER A 168 30.46 46.04 -7.81
CA SER A 168 31.44 46.97 -7.24
C SER A 168 30.71 48.10 -6.51
N SER A 169 31.27 48.44 -5.34
CA SER A 169 31.16 49.73 -4.65
C SER A 169 29.80 50.46 -4.63
N LEU A 170 29.09 50.33 -3.51
CA LEU A 170 28.39 51.48 -2.91
C LEU A 170 28.40 51.37 -1.38
N THR A 171 29.39 52.05 -0.78
CA THR A 171 29.53 52.22 0.66
C THR A 171 28.44 53.19 1.15
N SER A 172 27.57 52.73 2.05
CA SER A 172 26.73 53.62 2.86
C SER A 172 26.75 53.16 4.30
N GLN A 173 27.09 54.09 5.18
CA GLN A 173 27.40 53.89 6.59
C GLN A 173 26.11 53.72 7.40
N VAL A 174 25.60 52.50 7.46
CA VAL A 174 24.50 52.10 8.35
C VAL A 174 25.06 51.32 9.53
N ASP A 175 24.51 51.55 10.72
CA ASP A 175 25.04 51.05 11.99
C ASP A 175 24.93 49.51 12.10
N MET A 176 26.01 48.82 11.67
CA MET A 176 26.08 47.36 11.60
C MET A 176 25.96 46.66 12.96
N THR A 177 26.07 47.39 14.07
CA THR A 177 26.03 46.82 15.43
C THR A 177 24.65 46.25 15.78
N ALA A 178 23.57 46.92 15.37
CA ALA A 178 22.20 46.46 15.60
C ALA A 178 21.84 45.26 14.71
N ALA A 179 22.21 45.31 13.43
CA ALA A 179 21.96 44.23 12.47
C ALA A 179 22.74 42.95 12.82
N ALA A 180 23.99 43.07 13.27
CA ALA A 180 24.78 41.93 13.73
C ALA A 180 24.15 41.23 14.96
N LYS A 181 23.55 42.01 15.87
CA LYS A 181 22.87 41.45 17.05
C LYS A 181 21.59 40.72 16.70
N ASP A 182 20.74 41.28 15.84
CA ASP A 182 19.51 40.60 15.39
C ASP A 182 19.80 39.30 14.60
N ILE A 183 20.90 39.28 13.82
CA ILE A 183 21.39 38.05 13.17
C ILE A 183 21.89 37.02 14.21
N SER A 184 22.59 37.47 15.26
CA SER A 184 23.06 36.59 16.35
C SER A 184 21.88 35.98 17.14
N ASP A 185 20.93 36.81 17.58
CA ASP A 185 19.74 36.39 18.32
C ASP A 185 18.85 35.44 17.48
N ARG A 186 18.83 35.61 16.16
CA ARG A 186 18.15 34.72 15.22
C ARG A 186 18.89 33.39 15.06
N LEU A 187 20.22 33.41 14.93
CA LEU A 187 21.05 32.20 14.83
C LEU A 187 20.95 31.36 16.12
N GLU A 188 20.96 32.00 17.28
CA GLU A 188 20.82 31.34 18.59
C GLU A 188 19.43 30.67 18.73
N LYS A 189 18.35 31.37 18.37
CA LYS A 189 17.00 30.79 18.33
C LYS A 189 16.92 29.60 17.36
N GLU A 190 17.59 29.67 16.21
CA GLU A 190 17.59 28.60 15.22
C GLU A 190 18.43 27.39 15.69
N LEU A 191 19.54 27.61 16.41
CA LEU A 191 20.29 26.57 17.11
C LEU A 191 19.44 25.87 18.19
N MET A 192 18.82 26.63 19.11
CA MET A 192 17.93 26.05 20.13
C MET A 192 16.75 25.27 19.52
N ASN A 193 16.23 25.71 18.37
CA ASN A 193 15.16 24.99 17.68
C ASN A 193 15.67 23.69 17.04
N ARG A 194 16.91 23.66 16.53
CA ARG A 194 17.58 22.44 16.05
C ARG A 194 17.86 21.46 17.18
N ASP A 195 18.35 21.93 18.32
CA ASP A 195 18.57 21.09 19.51
C ASP A 195 17.26 20.50 20.04
N ARG A 196 16.17 21.28 20.04
CA ARG A 196 14.83 20.78 20.37
C ARG A 196 14.33 19.72 19.38
N VAL A 197 14.57 19.90 18.08
CA VAL A 197 14.25 18.88 17.06
C VAL A 197 15.10 17.63 17.24
N ILE A 198 16.40 17.76 17.54
CA ILE A 198 17.31 16.65 17.84
C ILE A 198 16.79 15.86 19.06
N ALA A 199 16.43 16.52 20.15
CA ALA A 199 15.88 15.87 21.35
C ALA A 199 14.56 15.11 21.07
N ILE A 200 13.66 15.69 20.26
CA ILE A 200 12.42 15.02 19.83
C ILE A 200 12.73 13.77 18.98
N LEU A 201 13.71 13.86 18.07
CA LEU A 201 14.13 12.73 17.24
C LEU A 201 14.81 11.63 18.06
N GLN A 202 15.68 12.00 19.01
CA GLN A 202 16.32 11.05 19.93
C GLN A 202 15.29 10.30 20.77
N SER A 203 14.36 11.00 21.42
CA SER A 203 13.26 10.39 22.19
C SER A 203 12.41 9.44 21.32
N ARG A 204 12.18 9.78 20.05
CA ARG A 204 11.44 8.93 19.12
C ARG A 204 12.24 7.69 18.67
N VAL A 205 13.56 7.79 18.54
CA VAL A 205 14.46 6.65 18.27
C VAL A 205 14.53 5.72 19.48
N GLU A 206 14.57 6.26 20.71
CA GLU A 206 14.51 5.49 21.95
C GLU A 206 13.20 4.71 22.06
N ALA A 207 12.06 5.37 21.82
CA ALA A 207 10.74 4.73 21.80
C ALA A 207 10.65 3.61 20.75
N LEU A 208 11.09 3.86 19.50
CA LEU A 208 11.14 2.84 18.45
C LEU A 208 12.07 1.67 18.82
N THR A 209 13.17 1.95 19.51
CA THR A 209 14.11 0.91 19.96
C THR A 209 13.47 0.07 21.08
N ALA A 210 12.72 0.67 22.01
CA ALA A 210 11.94 -0.04 23.02
C ALA A 210 10.85 -0.92 22.39
N ASP A 211 10.16 -0.43 21.36
CA ASP A 211 9.16 -1.19 20.60
C ASP A 211 9.79 -2.36 19.83
N VAL A 212 10.93 -2.16 19.16
CA VAL A 212 11.68 -3.24 18.50
C VAL A 212 12.15 -4.28 19.52
N MET A 213 12.66 -3.87 20.68
CA MET A 213 13.02 -4.78 21.77
C MET A 213 11.81 -5.51 22.36
N LYS A 214 10.63 -4.89 22.36
CA LYS A 214 9.38 -5.54 22.75
C LYS A 214 8.94 -6.57 21.71
N VAL A 215 8.95 -6.22 20.42
CA VAL A 215 8.63 -7.15 19.31
C VAL A 215 9.63 -8.30 19.27
N GLN A 216 10.92 -8.07 19.52
CA GLN A 216 11.91 -9.15 19.66
C GLN A 216 11.59 -10.05 20.85
N ARG A 217 11.27 -9.51 22.03
CA ARG A 217 10.82 -10.32 23.19
C ARG A 217 9.53 -11.10 22.91
N ASP A 218 8.55 -10.49 22.25
CA ASP A 218 7.28 -11.13 21.90
C ASP A 218 7.51 -12.23 20.86
N ASN A 219 8.35 -12.00 19.85
CA ASN A 219 8.74 -13.01 18.84
C ASN A 219 9.58 -14.14 19.46
N SER A 220 10.54 -13.84 20.33
CA SER A 220 11.25 -14.85 21.11
C SER A 220 10.30 -15.64 21.99
N ALA A 221 9.31 -15.03 22.64
CA ALA A 221 8.25 -15.74 23.38
C ALA A 221 7.24 -16.48 22.48
N ILE A 222 7.26 -16.28 21.16
CA ILE A 222 6.51 -17.05 20.16
C ILE A 222 7.34 -18.22 19.62
N LEU A 223 8.67 -18.07 19.50
CA LEU A 223 9.59 -19.10 19.03
C LEU A 223 10.06 -20.05 20.14
N ASP A 224 10.24 -19.54 21.36
CA ASP A 224 10.51 -20.31 22.59
C ASP A 224 9.25 -20.98 23.15
N LYS A 225 8.08 -20.70 22.54
CA LYS A 225 7.05 -21.73 22.38
C LYS A 225 7.56 -22.77 21.38
N THR A 226 8.54 -23.56 21.84
CA THR A 226 8.49 -25.01 21.65
C THR A 226 7.02 -25.42 21.73
N PRO A 227 6.50 -26.15 20.73
CA PRO A 227 5.06 -26.33 20.59
C PRO A 227 4.52 -26.90 21.90
N ARG A 228 3.69 -26.11 22.61
CA ARG A 228 2.96 -26.62 23.77
C ARG A 228 2.27 -27.89 23.27
N PRO A 229 2.65 -29.09 23.74
CA PRO A 229 2.04 -30.30 23.24
C PRO A 229 0.57 -30.19 23.60
N ALA A 230 -0.29 -30.19 22.58
CA ALA A 230 -1.73 -30.00 22.73
C ALA A 230 -2.21 -30.96 23.81
N THR A 231 -2.60 -30.39 24.97
CA THR A 231 -3.03 -31.08 26.19
C THR A 231 -2.53 -32.53 26.24
N ARG A 232 -1.27 -32.75 26.66
CA ARG A 232 -0.89 -34.09 27.08
C ARG A 232 -1.88 -34.50 28.17
N TYR A 233 -2.84 -35.37 27.81
CA TYR A 233 -3.25 -36.47 28.69
C TYR A 233 -1.93 -36.98 29.23
N CYS A 234 -1.62 -36.67 30.50
CA CYS A 234 -0.26 -36.89 30.96
C CYS A 234 0.02 -38.38 30.82
N GLU A 235 1.23 -38.72 30.39
CA GLU A 235 1.60 -40.11 30.13
C GLU A 235 1.34 -40.95 31.39
N THR A 236 1.52 -40.33 32.56
CA THR A 236 1.12 -40.78 33.90
C THR A 236 -0.38 -41.08 34.06
N ASP A 237 -1.31 -40.29 33.50
CA ASP A 237 -2.77 -40.52 33.56
C ASP A 237 -3.18 -41.64 32.61
N MET A 238 -2.62 -41.68 31.39
CA MET A 238 -2.84 -42.77 30.47
C MET A 238 -2.31 -44.10 31.03
N VAL A 239 -1.11 -44.10 31.65
CA VAL A 239 -0.54 -45.25 32.36
C VAL A 239 -1.39 -45.63 33.57
N SER A 240 -1.82 -44.67 34.40
CA SER A 240 -2.70 -44.94 35.56
C SER A 240 -4.03 -45.55 35.12
N ARG A 241 -4.59 -45.10 34.00
CA ARG A 241 -5.86 -45.60 33.47
C ARG A 241 -5.73 -46.97 32.81
N LEU A 242 -4.61 -47.23 32.12
CA LEU A 242 -4.26 -48.58 31.64
C LEU A 242 -4.03 -49.55 32.80
N GLN A 243 -3.38 -49.10 33.87
CA GLN A 243 -3.17 -49.89 35.07
C GLN A 243 -4.48 -50.19 35.82
N PHE A 244 -5.40 -49.22 35.92
CA PHE A 244 -6.76 -49.45 36.42
C PHE A 244 -7.54 -50.49 35.58
N TYR A 245 -7.44 -50.46 34.25
CA TYR A 245 -8.06 -51.49 33.42
C TYR A 245 -7.42 -52.87 33.59
N LYS A 246 -6.09 -52.92 33.79
CA LYS A 246 -5.38 -54.17 34.10
C LYS A 246 -5.87 -54.74 35.44
N GLU A 247 -5.87 -53.94 36.50
CA GLU A 247 -6.31 -54.36 37.84
C GLU A 247 -7.78 -54.83 37.86
N ASN A 248 -8.66 -54.21 37.06
CA ASN A 248 -10.04 -54.68 36.88
C ASN A 248 -10.14 -56.00 36.11
N ASN A 249 -9.32 -56.21 35.07
CA ASN A 249 -9.26 -57.52 34.40
C ASN A 249 -8.73 -58.60 35.35
N ASP A 250 -7.66 -58.32 36.10
CA ASP A 250 -7.09 -59.23 37.10
C ASP A 250 -8.10 -59.52 38.24
N ALA A 251 -9.00 -58.58 38.56
CA ALA A 251 -10.11 -58.78 39.50
C ALA A 251 -11.27 -59.59 38.89
N LEU A 252 -11.63 -59.33 37.64
CA LEU A 252 -12.63 -60.10 36.90
C LEU A 252 -12.19 -61.56 36.73
N GLU A 253 -10.93 -61.80 36.37
CA GLU A 253 -10.36 -63.15 36.26
C GLU A 253 -10.45 -63.91 37.59
N ARG A 254 -10.03 -63.28 38.71
CA ARG A 254 -10.18 -63.88 40.05
C ARG A 254 -11.64 -64.15 40.42
N ASN A 255 -12.58 -63.32 39.99
CA ASN A 255 -14.01 -63.58 40.21
C ASN A 255 -14.55 -64.71 39.33
N LEU A 256 -14.09 -64.82 38.08
CA LEU A 256 -14.41 -65.97 37.21
C LEU A 256 -13.80 -67.26 37.75
N GLN A 257 -12.57 -67.25 38.26
CA GLN A 257 -11.94 -68.40 38.93
C GLN A 257 -12.73 -68.81 40.19
N LYS A 258 -13.16 -67.85 41.03
CA LYS A 258 -14.05 -68.13 42.18
C LYS A 258 -15.40 -68.71 41.74
N MET A 259 -15.99 -68.19 40.68
CA MET A 259 -17.25 -68.70 40.13
C MET A 259 -17.09 -70.11 39.56
N CYS A 260 -15.99 -70.40 38.87
CA CYS A 260 -15.64 -71.75 38.43
C CYS A 260 -15.40 -72.70 39.61
N ALA A 261 -14.74 -72.25 40.68
CA ALA A 261 -14.57 -73.03 41.91
C ALA A 261 -15.91 -73.30 42.61
N ALA A 262 -16.80 -72.31 42.69
CA ALA A 262 -18.15 -72.47 43.25
C ALA A 262 -19.01 -73.40 42.39
N LEU A 263 -18.98 -73.29 41.06
CA LEU A 263 -19.64 -74.23 40.14
C LEU A 263 -19.03 -75.64 40.23
N GLY A 264 -17.73 -75.74 40.51
CA GLY A 264 -17.05 -77.00 40.82
C GLY A 264 -17.59 -77.63 42.10
N ALA A 265 -17.66 -76.87 43.20
CA ALA A 265 -18.24 -77.32 44.47
C ALA A 265 -19.72 -77.74 44.31
N ILE A 266 -20.53 -76.93 43.63
CA ILE A 266 -21.93 -77.26 43.32
C ILE A 266 -22.03 -78.55 42.48
N ARG A 267 -21.14 -78.76 41.49
CA ARG A 267 -21.07 -80.03 40.74
C ARG A 267 -20.63 -81.23 41.60
N SER A 268 -19.78 -81.01 42.61
CA SER A 268 -19.38 -82.04 43.57
C SER A 268 -20.52 -82.40 44.53
N GLU A 269 -21.29 -81.40 44.99
CA GLU A 269 -22.45 -81.57 45.87
C GLU A 269 -23.67 -82.19 45.16
N LEU A 270 -23.89 -81.86 43.89
CA LEU A 270 -25.00 -82.41 43.09
C LEU A 270 -24.79 -83.86 42.62
N GLY A 271 -23.61 -84.45 42.86
CA GLY A 271 -23.30 -85.84 42.54
C GLY A 271 -23.01 -86.10 41.06
N THR A 272 -21.99 -86.90 40.79
CA THR A 272 -21.49 -87.23 39.45
C THR A 272 -22.37 -88.25 38.71
N ASN A 273 -23.61 -87.89 38.38
CA ASN A 273 -24.57 -88.77 37.69
C ASN A 273 -25.17 -88.19 36.39
N ILE A 274 -24.58 -87.13 35.83
CA ILE A 274 -24.96 -86.61 34.49
C ILE A 274 -23.74 -86.62 33.58
N THR A 275 -23.52 -87.78 32.94
CA THR A 275 -22.72 -87.90 31.71
C THR A 275 -23.46 -87.21 30.56
N ALA A 276 -23.00 -86.03 30.14
CA ALA A 276 -23.53 -85.32 28.98
C ALA A 276 -22.46 -85.23 27.88
N GLU A 277 -22.78 -85.73 26.70
CA GLU A 277 -21.99 -85.53 25.48
C GLU A 277 -22.03 -84.06 25.01
N PRO A 278 -21.00 -83.58 24.29
CA PRO A 278 -20.95 -82.19 23.84
C PRO A 278 -21.74 -81.99 22.54
N ILE A 279 -23.00 -81.58 22.63
CA ILE A 279 -23.77 -81.10 21.47
C ILE A 279 -23.34 -79.68 21.11
N GLY A 280 -22.74 -79.53 19.93
CA GLY A 280 -22.32 -78.23 19.40
C GLY A 280 -23.51 -77.34 19.04
N CYS A 281 -23.50 -76.11 19.54
CA CYS A 281 -24.52 -75.11 19.25
C CYS A 281 -24.16 -74.32 17.98
N SER A 282 -25.06 -74.32 16.99
CA SER A 282 -25.01 -73.40 15.83
C SER A 282 -26.35 -72.69 15.71
N THR A 283 -26.31 -71.36 15.63
CA THR A 283 -27.47 -70.48 15.68
C THR A 283 -27.85 -70.05 14.26
N PHE A 284 -29.10 -70.23 13.82
CA PHE A 284 -29.71 -69.35 12.82
C PHE A 284 -31.24 -69.25 12.91
N LEU A 285 -31.69 -68.00 12.88
CA LEU A 285 -33.06 -67.45 12.81
C LEU A 285 -33.07 -66.50 11.59
N LEU A 286 -34.09 -66.21 10.79
CA LEU A 286 -35.58 -66.32 10.73
C LEU A 286 -35.95 -66.35 9.20
N SER A 287 -37.17 -66.47 8.66
CA SER A 287 -38.53 -66.94 9.05
C SER A 287 -39.46 -66.80 7.82
N ALA A 288 -40.48 -67.67 7.62
CA ALA A 288 -41.59 -67.38 6.68
C ALA A 288 -42.89 -68.17 6.96
N THR A 289 -43.86 -67.50 7.59
CA THR A 289 -45.32 -67.47 7.28
C THR A 289 -46.12 -68.73 6.85
N GLU A 290 -47.10 -69.06 7.71
CA GLU A 290 -48.53 -69.29 7.37
C GLU A 290 -48.97 -70.61 6.66
N PRO A 291 -50.28 -70.99 6.68
CA PRO A 291 -50.83 -71.77 7.80
C PRO A 291 -51.65 -73.01 7.34
N SER A 292 -52.27 -73.75 8.27
CA SER A 292 -53.70 -74.17 8.25
C SER A 292 -54.02 -75.53 8.90
N THR A 293 -55.17 -75.54 9.60
CA THR A 293 -56.13 -76.65 9.84
C THR A 293 -55.77 -78.01 10.48
N GLN A 294 -56.68 -78.44 11.37
CA GLN A 294 -56.96 -79.82 11.86
C GLN A 294 -55.90 -80.46 12.79
N GLY A 295 -56.27 -81.20 13.85
CA GLY A 295 -57.60 -81.46 14.43
C GLY A 295 -57.62 -82.68 15.36
N GLY A 296 -58.25 -82.56 16.54
CA GLY A 296 -58.42 -83.67 17.51
C GLY A 296 -57.16 -83.99 18.35
N ARG A 297 -57.26 -84.67 19.50
CA ARG A 297 -58.44 -85.28 20.15
C ARG A 297 -58.23 -85.37 21.67
N LEU A 298 -59.32 -85.21 22.44
CA LEU A 298 -59.36 -85.41 23.90
C LEU A 298 -59.28 -86.92 24.26
N SER A 299 -58.83 -87.25 25.48
CA SER A 299 -59.69 -87.92 26.48
C SER A 299 -59.01 -88.11 27.85
N MET A 300 -59.74 -87.81 28.92
CA MET A 300 -59.45 -88.14 30.32
C MET A 300 -60.77 -88.61 30.95
N THR A 301 -60.83 -89.77 31.63
CA THR A 301 -61.95 -90.12 32.53
C THR A 301 -61.66 -91.34 33.43
N ILE A 302 -62.11 -91.24 34.68
CA ILE A 302 -62.46 -92.27 35.68
C ILE A 302 -63.91 -91.88 36.17
N PRO A 303 -64.66 -92.50 37.12
CA PRO A 303 -64.54 -93.77 37.87
C PRO A 303 -65.87 -94.58 38.16
N SER A 304 -65.78 -95.59 39.05
CA SER A 304 -66.76 -96.03 40.10
C SER A 304 -68.00 -96.94 39.87
N LYS A 305 -67.91 -98.16 40.45
CA LYS A 305 -68.74 -98.83 41.52
C LYS A 305 -70.23 -99.27 41.38
N ASN A 306 -70.55 -100.31 42.20
CA ASN A 306 -71.83 -100.95 42.60
C ASN A 306 -72.50 -101.92 41.58
N GLY A 307 -73.18 -103.03 41.94
CA GLY A 307 -73.31 -103.76 43.23
C GLY A 307 -74.75 -104.29 43.50
N GLN A 308 -74.98 -105.61 43.65
CA GLN A 308 -76.24 -106.18 44.21
C GLN A 308 -76.16 -107.69 44.61
N HIS A 309 -77.08 -108.14 45.47
CA HIS A 309 -77.16 -109.49 46.08
C HIS A 309 -78.21 -110.40 45.41
N SER A 310 -78.16 -111.73 45.61
CA SER A 310 -79.17 -112.50 46.40
C SER A 310 -78.94 -114.04 46.37
N THR A 311 -79.68 -114.77 47.21
CA THR A 311 -79.50 -116.17 47.65
C THR A 311 -80.54 -117.14 47.03
N THR A 312 -80.39 -118.48 47.17
CA THR A 312 -81.38 -119.45 47.75
C THR A 312 -81.13 -120.94 47.33
N MET A 313 -81.74 -121.89 48.06
CA MET A 313 -81.36 -123.31 48.27
C MET A 313 -82.13 -124.37 47.44
N GLY A 314 -81.49 -125.51 47.16
CA GLY A 314 -81.85 -126.87 47.65
C GLY A 314 -83.07 -127.68 47.13
N SER A 315 -82.84 -128.98 46.84
CA SER A 315 -83.86 -130.07 46.79
C SER A 315 -83.18 -131.45 46.96
N LYS A 316 -83.42 -132.24 48.03
CA LYS A 316 -84.54 -133.17 48.34
C LYS A 316 -84.38 -134.62 47.84
N THR A 317 -84.38 -135.57 48.78
CA THR A 317 -84.81 -136.97 48.65
C THR A 317 -85.48 -137.36 49.99
N GLU A 318 -86.80 -137.54 50.01
CA GLU A 318 -87.59 -137.32 51.26
C GLU A 318 -88.45 -138.50 51.78
N ASP A 319 -88.55 -139.63 51.06
CA ASP A 319 -89.63 -140.61 51.32
C ASP A 319 -89.39 -141.67 52.41
N GLU A 320 -88.17 -141.79 52.96
CA GLU A 320 -87.91 -142.71 54.12
C GLU A 320 -87.74 -141.99 55.46
N GLN A 321 -87.52 -140.66 55.45
CA GLN A 321 -87.32 -139.89 56.69
C GLN A 321 -88.65 -139.59 57.41
N TYR A 322 -89.76 -139.48 56.67
CA TYR A 322 -91.07 -139.07 57.18
C TYR A 322 -91.63 -140.00 58.28
N VAL A 323 -91.48 -141.32 58.14
CA VAL A 323 -91.98 -142.30 59.12
C VAL A 323 -91.16 -142.30 60.42
N THR A 324 -89.87 -141.99 60.33
CA THR A 324 -88.97 -141.85 61.49
C THR A 324 -89.24 -140.54 62.22
N LEU A 325 -89.36 -139.43 61.46
CA LEU A 325 -89.73 -138.11 61.96
C LEU A 325 -91.05 -138.14 62.72
N LEU A 326 -92.10 -138.84 62.26
CA LEU A 326 -93.38 -138.90 62.98
C LEU A 326 -93.27 -139.55 64.38
N LYS A 327 -92.39 -140.54 64.57
CA LYS A 327 -92.13 -141.14 65.90
C LYS A 327 -91.24 -140.26 66.77
N GLU A 328 -90.30 -139.55 66.16
CA GLU A 328 -89.42 -138.62 66.85
C GLU A 328 -90.14 -137.34 67.28
N LEU A 329 -91.06 -136.83 66.46
CA LEU A 329 -91.88 -135.64 66.72
C LEU A 329 -92.87 -135.89 67.88
N ALA A 330 -93.39 -137.11 68.02
CA ALA A 330 -94.15 -137.49 69.22
C ALA A 330 -93.30 -137.42 70.50
N LYS A 331 -92.11 -138.02 70.50
CA LYS A 331 -91.17 -137.96 71.65
C LYS A 331 -90.70 -136.53 71.93
N LYS A 332 -90.40 -135.75 70.90
CA LYS A 332 -90.00 -134.34 71.02
C LYS A 332 -91.15 -133.45 71.46
N SER A 333 -92.41 -133.79 71.17
CA SER A 333 -93.57 -133.08 71.72
C SER A 333 -93.67 -133.24 73.25
N ASP A 334 -93.46 -134.46 73.77
CA ASP A 334 -93.46 -134.71 75.22
C ASP A 334 -92.23 -134.09 75.92
N GLU A 335 -91.08 -134.08 75.26
CA GLU A 335 -89.86 -133.42 75.74
C GLU A 335 -90.01 -131.88 75.72
N CYS A 336 -90.63 -131.30 74.68
CA CYS A 336 -90.93 -129.87 74.60
C CYS A 336 -91.93 -129.44 75.68
N LYS A 337 -92.96 -130.24 76.00
CA LYS A 337 -93.86 -129.95 77.13
C LYS A 337 -93.08 -129.89 78.45
N ARG A 338 -92.23 -130.88 78.73
CA ARG A 338 -91.39 -130.89 79.95
C ARG A 338 -90.37 -129.74 80.01
N LEU A 339 -89.85 -129.28 78.87
CA LEU A 339 -88.97 -128.11 78.81
C LEU A 339 -89.74 -126.80 79.00
N THR A 340 -90.95 -126.69 78.43
CA THR A 340 -91.83 -125.52 78.61
C THR A 340 -92.26 -125.38 80.07
N ASP A 341 -92.64 -126.48 80.72
CA ASP A 341 -92.99 -126.50 82.16
C ASP A 341 -91.81 -126.15 83.08
N ARG A 342 -90.56 -126.43 82.66
CA ARG A 342 -89.35 -126.03 83.39
C ARG A 342 -89.02 -124.55 83.16
N LEU A 343 -89.11 -124.06 81.93
CA LEU A 343 -88.85 -122.66 81.59
C LEU A 343 -89.88 -121.71 82.24
N ALA A 344 -91.15 -122.10 82.26
CA ALA A 344 -92.21 -121.36 82.95
C ALA A 344 -92.01 -121.27 84.48
N LYS A 345 -91.34 -122.26 85.09
CA LYS A 345 -91.03 -122.28 86.53
C LYS A 345 -89.69 -121.63 86.92
N SER A 346 -88.82 -121.33 85.96
CA SER A 346 -87.54 -120.64 86.21
C SER A 346 -87.55 -119.15 85.88
N CYS A 347 -88.64 -118.62 85.31
CA CYS A 347 -88.71 -117.22 84.88
C CYS A 347 -89.49 -116.35 85.88
N ASN A 348 -88.82 -115.96 86.97
CA ASN A 348 -89.34 -114.93 87.88
C ASN A 348 -89.16 -113.55 87.22
N CYS A 349 -90.18 -113.17 86.47
CA CYS A 349 -90.31 -111.95 85.69
C CYS A 349 -89.78 -110.64 86.33
N GLN A 350 -89.04 -109.85 85.54
CA GLN A 350 -89.44 -108.47 85.27
C GLN A 350 -89.42 -108.18 83.76
N LYS A 351 -90.60 -108.34 83.14
CA LYS A 351 -91.16 -107.59 82.00
C LYS A 351 -90.21 -106.81 81.07
N GLU A 352 -89.27 -107.50 80.43
CA GLU A 352 -88.96 -107.24 79.02
C GLU A 352 -89.50 -108.44 78.25
N THR A 353 -90.56 -108.23 77.46
CA THR A 353 -90.94 -109.23 76.45
C THR A 353 -89.84 -109.29 75.38
N PRO A 354 -89.66 -110.42 74.68
CA PRO A 354 -88.73 -110.48 73.54
C PRO A 354 -88.99 -109.33 72.54
N GLU A 355 -90.27 -109.01 72.34
CA GLU A 355 -90.75 -107.88 71.55
C GLU A 355 -90.23 -106.50 72.03
N MET A 356 -90.04 -106.28 73.34
CA MET A 356 -89.47 -105.02 73.85
C MET A 356 -87.98 -104.88 73.52
N VAL A 357 -87.21 -105.97 73.64
CA VAL A 357 -85.79 -105.99 73.30
C VAL A 357 -85.61 -105.80 71.78
N GLU A 358 -86.43 -106.46 70.97
CA GLU A 358 -86.47 -106.27 69.52
C GLU A 358 -86.88 -104.84 69.12
N LEU A 359 -87.87 -104.25 69.81
CA LEU A 359 -88.34 -102.89 69.55
C LEU A 359 -87.28 -101.83 69.93
N GLU A 360 -86.53 -102.02 71.01
CA GLU A 360 -85.44 -101.12 71.38
C GLU A 360 -84.22 -101.28 70.45
N ALA A 361 -83.91 -102.52 70.01
CA ALA A 361 -82.91 -102.75 68.97
C ALA A 361 -83.31 -102.11 67.61
N LEU A 362 -84.60 -102.18 67.25
CA LEU A 362 -85.15 -101.49 66.08
C LEU A 362 -85.07 -99.96 66.21
N LYS A 363 -85.34 -99.39 67.39
CA LYS A 363 -85.14 -97.95 67.64
C LYS A 363 -83.67 -97.55 67.55
N SER A 364 -82.75 -98.30 68.17
CA SER A 364 -81.30 -98.04 68.08
C SER A 364 -80.87 -98.00 66.62
N ARG A 365 -81.23 -99.03 65.85
CA ARG A 365 -80.97 -99.11 64.42
C ARG A 365 -81.60 -97.96 63.61
N CYS A 366 -82.82 -97.53 63.96
CA CYS A 366 -83.43 -96.37 63.32
C CYS A 366 -82.69 -95.07 63.67
N SER A 367 -82.20 -94.93 64.90
CA SER A 367 -81.39 -93.78 65.33
C SER A 367 -80.01 -93.78 64.68
N GLU A 368 -79.36 -94.94 64.54
CA GLU A 368 -78.11 -95.13 63.81
C GLU A 368 -78.28 -94.72 62.34
N LEU A 369 -79.31 -95.23 61.66
CA LEU A 369 -79.62 -94.85 60.27
C LEU A 369 -79.95 -93.35 60.11
N LEU A 370 -80.56 -92.71 61.10
CA LEU A 370 -80.80 -91.26 61.11
C LEU A 370 -79.51 -90.46 61.33
N ASN A 371 -78.61 -90.95 62.19
CA ASN A 371 -77.29 -90.37 62.41
C ASN A 371 -76.42 -90.50 61.15
N GLU A 372 -76.32 -91.69 60.55
CA GLU A 372 -75.65 -91.92 59.25
C GLU A 372 -76.22 -91.00 58.17
N GLN A 373 -77.55 -90.86 58.07
CA GLN A 373 -78.18 -89.92 57.13
C GLN A 373 -77.76 -88.47 57.39
N GLN A 374 -77.58 -88.07 58.66
CA GLN A 374 -77.12 -86.74 59.02
C GLN A 374 -75.62 -86.54 58.72
N GLU A 375 -74.79 -87.54 58.96
CA GLU A 375 -73.37 -87.56 58.57
C GLU A 375 -73.21 -87.46 57.05
N PHE A 376 -73.98 -88.20 56.26
CA PHE A 376 -73.99 -88.07 54.80
C PHE A 376 -74.42 -86.67 54.35
N LYS A 377 -75.40 -86.02 55.01
CA LYS A 377 -75.78 -84.63 54.70
C LYS A 377 -74.67 -83.63 55.04
N LEU A 378 -73.91 -83.85 56.11
CA LEU A 378 -72.75 -83.02 56.45
C LEU A 378 -71.63 -83.22 55.42
N LEU A 379 -71.27 -84.47 55.11
CA LEU A 379 -70.26 -84.80 54.11
C LEU A 379 -70.58 -84.24 52.71
N ILE A 380 -71.85 -84.31 52.28
CA ILE A 380 -72.29 -83.70 51.01
C ILE A 380 -72.11 -82.18 51.03
N ARG A 381 -72.36 -81.52 52.17
CA ARG A 381 -72.15 -80.07 52.31
C ARG A 381 -70.66 -79.73 52.28
N GLU A 382 -69.83 -80.42 53.06
CA GLU A 382 -68.38 -80.22 53.08
C GLU A 382 -67.74 -80.45 51.69
N GLN A 383 -68.21 -81.46 50.94
CA GLN A 383 -67.80 -81.67 49.56
C GLN A 383 -68.26 -80.55 48.63
N GLY A 384 -69.46 -79.99 48.84
CA GLY A 384 -69.94 -78.79 48.15
C GLY A 384 -69.07 -77.57 48.43
N ASP A 385 -68.81 -77.28 49.70
CA ASP A 385 -67.97 -76.16 50.15
C ASP A 385 -66.54 -76.28 49.61
N GLN A 386 -65.96 -77.49 49.60
CA GLN A 386 -64.65 -77.76 48.98
C GLN A 386 -64.67 -77.52 47.46
N LEU A 387 -65.71 -77.96 46.75
CA LEU A 387 -65.84 -77.74 45.30
C LEU A 387 -65.97 -76.24 44.96
N ASP A 388 -66.73 -75.48 45.74
CA ASP A 388 -66.84 -74.03 45.57
C ASP A 388 -65.53 -73.31 45.95
N GLU A 389 -64.80 -73.76 46.98
CA GLU A 389 -63.44 -73.28 47.25
C GLU A 389 -62.48 -73.55 46.07
N TYR A 390 -62.49 -74.75 45.50
CA TYR A 390 -61.66 -75.09 44.34
C TYR A 390 -62.03 -74.26 43.11
N ARG A 391 -63.33 -74.04 42.88
CA ARG A 391 -63.84 -73.17 41.82
C ARG A 391 -63.37 -71.72 42.00
N ASN A 392 -63.46 -71.18 43.22
CA ASN A 392 -63.02 -69.82 43.53
C ASN A 392 -61.49 -69.67 43.39
N LYS A 393 -60.72 -70.66 43.84
CA LYS A 393 -59.26 -70.72 43.64
C LYS A 393 -58.89 -70.79 42.16
N PHE A 394 -59.63 -71.56 41.35
CA PHE A 394 -59.44 -71.65 39.90
C PHE A 394 -59.75 -70.31 39.21
N LEU A 395 -60.87 -69.67 39.53
CA LEU A 395 -61.25 -68.36 38.96
C LEU A 395 -60.24 -67.26 39.31
N ALA A 396 -59.78 -67.21 40.57
CA ALA A 396 -58.74 -66.27 40.99
C ALA A 396 -57.39 -66.53 40.29
N ALA A 397 -57.02 -67.80 40.08
CA ALA A 397 -55.83 -68.16 39.32
C ALA A 397 -55.96 -67.78 37.83
N GLN A 398 -57.14 -67.98 37.22
CA GLN A 398 -57.42 -67.57 35.85
C GLN A 398 -57.33 -66.04 35.69
N GLN A 399 -57.98 -65.27 36.55
CA GLN A 399 -57.91 -63.81 36.55
C GLN A 399 -56.45 -63.34 36.63
N LYS A 400 -55.65 -63.94 37.52
CA LYS A 400 -54.22 -63.59 37.65
C LYS A 400 -53.41 -63.89 36.39
N VAL A 401 -53.72 -64.96 35.66
CA VAL A 401 -53.08 -65.26 34.35
C VAL A 401 -53.49 -64.22 33.30
N GLU A 402 -54.75 -63.80 33.28
CA GLU A 402 -55.23 -62.76 32.36
C GLU A 402 -54.56 -61.39 32.67
N GLU A 403 -54.46 -61.01 33.94
CA GLU A 403 -53.72 -59.81 34.38
C GLU A 403 -52.23 -59.88 33.99
N GLN A 404 -51.58 -61.03 34.20
CA GLN A 404 -50.18 -61.24 33.80
C GLN A 404 -49.99 -61.20 32.28
N ASN A 405 -50.93 -61.72 31.49
CA ASN A 405 -50.89 -61.63 30.03
C ASN A 405 -50.97 -60.17 29.55
N ILE A 406 -51.81 -59.33 30.18
CA ILE A 406 -51.89 -57.89 29.89
C ILE A 406 -50.59 -57.19 30.29
N GLU A 407 -49.99 -57.53 31.43
CA GLU A 407 -48.68 -57.00 31.85
C GLU A 407 -47.53 -57.40 30.91
N MET A 408 -47.52 -58.65 30.43
CA MET A 408 -46.53 -59.12 29.45
C MET A 408 -46.68 -58.37 28.13
N ALA A 409 -47.89 -58.31 27.56
CA ALA A 409 -48.15 -57.55 26.33
C ALA A 409 -47.75 -56.07 26.44
N LYS A 410 -47.97 -55.44 27.61
CA LYS A 410 -47.52 -54.07 27.88
C LYS A 410 -45.98 -53.96 27.92
N ARG A 411 -45.29 -54.93 28.52
CA ARG A 411 -43.82 -55.00 28.54
C ARG A 411 -43.24 -55.22 27.14
N ASP A 412 -43.84 -56.10 26.35
CA ASP A 412 -43.41 -56.39 24.98
C ASP A 412 -43.52 -55.16 24.07
N LEU A 413 -44.62 -54.41 24.15
CA LEU A 413 -44.76 -53.13 23.46
C LEU A 413 -43.71 -52.09 23.90
N THR A 414 -43.33 -52.05 25.18
CA THR A 414 -42.24 -51.17 25.62
C THR A 414 -40.88 -51.64 25.15
N ASN A 415 -40.63 -52.95 25.08
CA ASN A 415 -39.38 -53.51 24.57
C ASN A 415 -39.23 -53.22 23.07
N GLN A 416 -40.27 -53.46 22.26
CA GLN A 416 -40.29 -53.14 20.82
C GLN A 416 -39.96 -51.66 20.58
N ARG A 417 -40.57 -50.74 21.31
CA ARG A 417 -40.30 -49.30 21.20
C ARG A 417 -38.85 -48.94 21.58
N VAL A 418 -38.28 -49.60 22.58
CA VAL A 418 -36.88 -49.42 22.98
C VAL A 418 -35.93 -49.98 21.92
N GLU A 419 -36.24 -51.13 21.33
CA GLU A 419 -35.49 -51.72 20.21
C GLU A 419 -35.51 -50.80 18.97
N GLU A 420 -36.67 -50.26 18.59
CA GLU A 420 -36.81 -49.25 17.54
C GLU A 420 -35.92 -48.03 17.81
N GLN A 421 -35.97 -47.47 19.02
CA GLN A 421 -35.15 -46.33 19.42
C GLN A 421 -33.64 -46.64 19.38
N ILE A 422 -33.22 -47.83 19.83
CA ILE A 422 -31.82 -48.28 19.76
C ILE A 422 -31.38 -48.42 18.29
N ASN A 423 -32.22 -49.02 17.44
CA ASN A 423 -31.94 -49.20 16.02
C ASN A 423 -31.81 -47.86 15.29
N GLU A 424 -32.67 -46.88 15.60
CA GLU A 424 -32.53 -45.51 15.11
C GLU A 424 -31.21 -44.85 15.54
N GLU A 425 -30.83 -44.94 16.82
CA GLU A 425 -29.57 -44.35 17.29
C GLU A 425 -28.36 -45.02 16.65
N VAL A 426 -28.38 -46.34 16.48
CA VAL A 426 -27.35 -47.08 15.73
C VAL A 426 -27.26 -46.58 14.28
N ALA A 427 -28.39 -46.32 13.62
CA ALA A 427 -28.42 -45.74 12.27
C ALA A 427 -27.87 -44.29 12.25
N ARG A 428 -28.28 -43.44 13.21
CA ARG A 428 -27.76 -42.06 13.38
C ARG A 428 -26.25 -42.05 13.62
N ILE A 429 -25.73 -42.97 14.43
CA ILE A 429 -24.30 -43.13 14.72
C ILE A 429 -23.56 -43.59 13.45
N LYS A 430 -24.06 -44.62 12.74
CA LYS A 430 -23.48 -45.10 11.47
C LYS A 430 -23.38 -43.98 10.44
N ALA A 431 -24.43 -43.18 10.26
CA ALA A 431 -24.44 -42.04 9.34
C ALA A 431 -23.38 -40.99 9.71
N LYS A 432 -23.26 -40.62 10.99
CA LYS A 432 -22.22 -39.68 11.48
C LYS A 432 -20.81 -40.21 11.26
N PHE A 433 -20.57 -41.52 11.45
CA PHE A 433 -19.27 -42.13 11.15
C PHE A 433 -18.97 -42.13 9.64
N GLN A 434 -19.92 -42.50 8.79
CA GLN A 434 -19.76 -42.46 7.33
C GLN A 434 -19.49 -41.03 6.83
N GLU A 435 -20.17 -40.03 7.38
CA GLU A 435 -19.92 -38.63 7.03
C GLU A 435 -18.52 -38.17 7.44
N LYS A 436 -18.04 -38.54 8.64
CA LYS A 436 -16.65 -38.28 9.07
C LYS A 436 -15.63 -39.00 8.19
N MET A 437 -15.86 -40.27 7.85
CA MET A 437 -14.98 -41.01 6.93
C MET A 437 -14.93 -40.34 5.54
N ARG A 438 -16.07 -39.90 5.01
CA ARG A 438 -16.14 -39.14 3.75
C ARG A 438 -15.39 -37.80 3.82
N LYS A 439 -15.44 -37.09 4.95
CA LYS A 439 -14.67 -35.86 5.20
C LYS A 439 -13.17 -36.12 5.33
N LEU A 440 -12.76 -37.27 5.87
CA LEU A 440 -11.34 -37.65 6.05
C LEU A 440 -10.70 -38.25 4.79
N ALA A 441 -11.48 -38.95 3.95
CA ALA A 441 -11.02 -39.60 2.72
C ALA A 441 -10.16 -38.76 1.76
N PRO A 442 -10.38 -37.44 1.53
CA PRO A 442 -9.54 -36.66 0.61
C PRO A 442 -8.20 -36.19 1.20
N PHE A 443 -7.99 -36.22 2.52
CA PHE A 443 -6.80 -35.62 3.15
C PHE A 443 -5.47 -36.25 2.70
N PRO A 444 -5.32 -37.58 2.53
CA PRO A 444 -4.08 -38.17 2.03
C PRO A 444 -3.70 -37.65 0.63
N ARG A 445 -4.67 -37.54 -0.29
CA ARG A 445 -4.45 -37.01 -1.64
C ARG A 445 -4.11 -35.52 -1.64
N LEU A 446 -4.72 -34.75 -0.74
CA LEU A 446 -4.41 -33.33 -0.57
C LEU A 446 -2.99 -33.13 -0.01
N LEU A 447 -2.58 -33.99 0.93
CA LEU A 447 -1.22 -34.01 1.47
C LEU A 447 -0.19 -34.38 0.38
N GLU A 448 -0.43 -35.43 -0.41
CA GLU A 448 0.41 -35.80 -1.56
C GLU A 448 0.54 -34.66 -2.58
N ALA A 449 -0.55 -33.93 -2.85
CA ALA A 449 -0.57 -32.78 -3.75
C ALA A 449 0.27 -31.61 -3.22
N GLU A 450 0.12 -31.23 -1.95
CA GLU A 450 0.94 -30.18 -1.33
C GLU A 450 2.41 -30.62 -1.18
N GLU A 451 2.69 -31.90 -0.87
CA GLU A 451 4.06 -32.43 -0.88
C GLU A 451 4.71 -32.33 -2.27
N LYS A 452 3.97 -32.67 -3.33
CA LYS A 452 4.45 -32.55 -4.71
C LYS A 452 4.76 -31.09 -5.05
N LYS A 453 3.85 -30.18 -4.72
CA LYS A 453 4.01 -28.73 -4.91
C LYS A 453 5.19 -28.17 -4.11
N VAL A 454 5.42 -28.61 -2.88
CA VAL A 454 6.62 -28.26 -2.09
C VAL A 454 7.91 -28.81 -2.75
N LYS A 455 7.90 -30.03 -3.28
CA LYS A 455 9.02 -30.62 -4.01
C LYS A 455 9.33 -29.85 -5.31
N GLU A 456 8.30 -29.39 -6.03
CA GLU A 456 8.43 -28.56 -7.23
C GLU A 456 8.96 -27.15 -6.91
N LEU A 457 8.42 -26.48 -5.88
CA LEU A 457 8.90 -25.18 -5.41
C LEU A 457 10.36 -25.23 -4.93
N LYS A 458 10.77 -26.28 -4.21
CA LYS A 458 12.17 -26.49 -3.82
C LYS A 458 13.09 -26.57 -5.03
N LYS A 459 12.78 -27.42 -6.02
CA LYS A 459 13.54 -27.52 -7.28
C LYS A 459 13.59 -26.20 -8.05
N SER A 460 12.52 -25.42 -8.05
CA SER A 460 12.49 -24.10 -8.68
C SER A 460 13.41 -23.11 -7.96
N ASN A 461 13.39 -23.11 -6.63
CA ASN A 461 14.21 -22.22 -5.80
C ASN A 461 15.70 -22.57 -5.90
N GLU A 462 16.05 -23.86 -5.94
CA GLU A 462 17.41 -24.34 -6.18
C GLU A 462 17.97 -23.85 -7.53
N LYS A 463 17.16 -23.87 -8.60
CA LYS A 463 17.55 -23.32 -9.91
C LYS A 463 17.78 -21.81 -9.86
N LEU A 464 16.84 -21.06 -9.29
CA LEU A 464 16.95 -19.60 -9.15
C LEU A 464 18.17 -19.19 -8.30
N LEU A 465 18.50 -19.94 -7.26
CA LEU A 465 19.71 -19.72 -6.46
C LEU A 465 20.99 -19.97 -7.26
N GLU A 466 21.03 -20.97 -8.15
CA GLU A 466 22.21 -21.22 -8.98
C GLU A 466 22.35 -20.19 -10.12
N GLU A 467 21.24 -19.76 -10.73
CA GLU A 467 21.20 -18.64 -11.67
C GLU A 467 21.68 -17.33 -11.01
N LEU A 468 21.23 -17.05 -9.79
CA LEU A 468 21.67 -15.90 -9.00
C LEU A 468 23.18 -15.96 -8.70
N LYS A 469 23.72 -17.12 -8.28
CA LYS A 469 25.17 -17.30 -8.09
C LYS A 469 25.95 -17.08 -9.38
N LYS A 470 25.42 -17.52 -10.54
CA LYS A 470 26.04 -17.30 -11.85
C LYS A 470 26.07 -15.81 -12.19
N SER A 471 24.95 -15.11 -12.04
CA SER A 471 24.84 -13.66 -12.25
C SER A 471 25.78 -12.86 -11.33
N VAL A 472 25.92 -13.27 -10.06
CA VAL A 472 26.88 -12.64 -9.12
C VAL A 472 28.34 -12.85 -9.56
N LYS A 473 28.70 -14.03 -10.08
CA LYS A 473 30.05 -14.28 -10.64
C LYS A 473 30.30 -13.42 -11.88
N GLU A 474 29.33 -13.32 -12.79
CA GLU A 474 29.40 -12.48 -13.99
C GLU A 474 29.55 -11.00 -13.63
N THR A 475 28.75 -10.52 -12.66
CA THR A 475 28.80 -9.13 -12.16
C THR A 475 30.18 -8.80 -11.58
N LYS A 476 30.75 -9.68 -10.74
CA LYS A 476 32.11 -9.51 -10.21
C LYS A 476 33.18 -9.51 -11.30
N ALA A 477 33.02 -10.34 -12.34
CA ALA A 477 33.94 -10.38 -13.48
C ALA A 477 33.83 -9.15 -14.40
N LEU A 478 32.68 -8.44 -14.38
CA LEU A 478 32.51 -7.15 -15.03
C LEU A 478 33.06 -6.00 -14.17
N GLU A 479 32.85 -6.05 -12.85
CA GLU A 479 33.40 -5.08 -11.88
C GLU A 479 34.93 -5.05 -11.93
N ILE A 480 35.60 -6.21 -11.91
CA ILE A 480 37.06 -6.31 -12.05
C ILE A 480 37.53 -5.75 -13.41
N ARG A 481 36.79 -6.00 -14.50
CA ARG A 481 37.10 -5.43 -15.82
C ARG A 481 36.94 -3.91 -15.86
N LEU A 482 35.90 -3.38 -15.23
CA LEU A 482 35.66 -1.94 -15.11
C LEU A 482 36.79 -1.28 -14.30
N GLN A 483 37.17 -1.85 -13.16
CA GLN A 483 38.28 -1.36 -12.33
C GLN A 483 39.61 -1.39 -13.09
N SER A 484 39.88 -2.45 -13.84
CA SER A 484 41.08 -2.55 -14.69
C SER A 484 41.10 -1.51 -15.82
N ALA A 485 39.96 -1.25 -16.47
CA ALA A 485 39.83 -0.25 -17.52
C ALA A 485 39.95 1.19 -16.97
N HIS A 486 39.37 1.47 -15.80
CA HIS A 486 39.58 2.75 -15.11
C HIS A 486 41.05 2.94 -14.73
N ALA A 487 41.72 1.90 -14.21
CA ALA A 487 43.15 1.98 -13.89
C ALA A 487 44.00 2.28 -15.13
N SER A 488 43.81 1.56 -16.25
CA SER A 488 44.58 1.82 -17.47
C SER A 488 44.30 3.22 -18.02
N GLN A 489 43.03 3.61 -18.16
CA GLN A 489 42.65 4.94 -18.64
C GLN A 489 43.21 6.07 -17.75
N ASN A 490 43.23 5.89 -16.43
CA ASN A 490 43.81 6.89 -15.53
C ASN A 490 45.33 7.03 -15.73
N THR A 491 46.06 5.93 -15.95
CA THR A 491 47.50 6.01 -16.29
C THR A 491 47.77 6.65 -17.65
N GLU A 492 46.86 6.51 -18.62
CA GLU A 492 46.96 7.18 -19.93
C GLU A 492 46.68 8.69 -19.80
N LEU A 493 45.65 9.06 -19.04
CA LEU A 493 45.32 10.47 -18.74
C LEU A 493 46.44 11.15 -17.94
N GLU A 494 47.04 10.48 -16.96
CA GLU A 494 48.21 11.00 -16.23
C GLU A 494 49.42 11.23 -17.15
N LYS A 495 49.70 10.29 -18.07
CA LYS A 495 50.77 10.46 -19.08
C LYS A 495 50.48 11.64 -20.01
N ALA A 496 49.26 11.76 -20.53
CA ALA A 496 48.86 12.86 -21.42
C ALA A 496 48.89 14.22 -20.70
N HIS A 497 48.42 14.28 -19.46
CA HIS A 497 48.50 15.48 -18.62
C HIS A 497 49.95 15.89 -18.36
N ASN A 498 50.83 14.93 -18.03
CA ASN A 498 52.24 15.21 -17.79
C ASN A 498 52.97 15.65 -19.06
N LEU A 499 52.67 15.07 -20.22
CA LEU A 499 53.20 15.50 -21.51
C LEU A 499 52.77 16.94 -21.83
N MET A 500 51.47 17.24 -21.77
CA MET A 500 50.96 18.58 -22.08
C MET A 500 51.43 19.63 -21.06
N LYS A 501 51.71 19.24 -19.80
CA LYS A 501 52.38 20.10 -18.82
C LYS A 501 53.81 20.46 -19.23
N VAL A 502 54.58 19.50 -19.77
CA VAL A 502 55.95 19.74 -20.28
C VAL A 502 55.91 20.64 -21.53
N GLU A 503 55.00 20.39 -22.47
CA GLU A 503 54.80 21.24 -23.66
C GLU A 503 54.43 22.68 -23.28
N MET A 504 53.55 22.87 -22.29
CA MET A 504 53.20 24.19 -21.75
C MET A 504 54.38 24.90 -21.05
N GLU A 505 55.29 24.16 -20.41
CA GLU A 505 56.54 24.71 -19.85
C GLU A 505 57.49 25.17 -20.97
N GLN A 506 57.66 24.34 -22.01
CA GLN A 506 58.49 24.64 -23.18
C GLN A 506 57.98 25.88 -23.94
N LEU A 507 56.69 25.95 -24.26
CA LEU A 507 56.08 27.10 -24.93
C LEU A 507 56.19 28.39 -24.10
N ARG A 508 56.11 28.32 -22.76
CA ARG A 508 56.37 29.48 -21.90
C ARG A 508 57.81 29.97 -21.99
N ASP A 509 58.78 29.06 -22.05
CA ASP A 509 60.20 29.42 -22.17
C ASP A 509 60.56 29.92 -23.57
N GLU A 510 59.91 29.43 -24.62
CA GLU A 510 59.99 30.00 -25.96
C GLU A 510 59.39 31.41 -26.02
N MET A 511 58.19 31.62 -25.45
CA MET A 511 57.59 32.95 -25.33
C MET A 511 58.48 33.93 -24.55
N LYS A 512 59.15 33.51 -23.47
CA LYS A 512 60.14 34.34 -22.76
C LYS A 512 61.34 34.68 -23.65
N LYS A 513 61.84 33.75 -24.46
CA LYS A 513 62.97 33.99 -25.39
C LYS A 513 62.58 35.00 -26.48
N GLU A 514 61.41 34.83 -27.11
CA GLU A 514 60.93 35.77 -28.13
C GLU A 514 60.60 37.15 -27.55
N THR A 515 60.04 37.22 -26.33
CA THR A 515 59.83 38.51 -25.63
C THR A 515 61.16 39.26 -25.44
N LYS A 516 62.22 38.58 -24.99
CA LYS A 516 63.55 39.19 -24.85
C LYS A 516 64.16 39.63 -26.19
N LYS A 517 63.98 38.86 -27.26
CA LYS A 517 64.41 39.28 -28.61
C LYS A 517 63.65 40.51 -29.09
N TYR A 518 62.34 40.55 -28.87
CA TYR A 518 61.50 41.70 -29.20
C TYR A 518 61.92 42.96 -28.43
N GLU A 519 62.23 42.84 -27.13
CA GLU A 519 62.79 43.92 -26.31
C GLU A 519 64.13 44.42 -26.88
N GLN A 520 65.06 43.52 -27.19
CA GLN A 520 66.36 43.87 -27.80
C GLN A 520 66.22 44.58 -29.15
N VAL A 521 65.34 44.09 -30.03
CA VAL A 521 65.07 44.73 -31.34
C VAL A 521 64.39 46.09 -31.16
N LYS A 522 63.50 46.22 -30.18
CA LYS A 522 62.87 47.50 -29.83
C LYS A 522 63.89 48.51 -29.31
N GLU A 523 64.81 48.09 -28.43
CA GLU A 523 65.92 48.92 -27.96
C GLU A 523 66.80 49.38 -29.13
N GLN A 524 67.23 48.46 -30.00
CA GLN A 524 67.98 48.78 -31.22
C GLN A 524 67.24 49.78 -32.12
N LEU A 525 65.94 49.58 -32.35
CA LEU A 525 65.12 50.49 -33.14
C LEU A 525 65.09 51.90 -32.52
N THR A 526 64.93 52.01 -31.19
CA THR A 526 64.98 53.32 -30.51
C THR A 526 66.36 53.97 -30.56
N ALA A 527 67.44 53.19 -30.50
CA ALA A 527 68.80 53.69 -30.63
C ALA A 527 69.07 54.24 -32.04
N SER A 528 68.79 53.46 -33.09
CA SER A 528 68.94 53.91 -34.47
C SER A 528 68.01 55.08 -34.82
N GLN A 529 66.80 55.14 -34.25
CA GLN A 529 65.92 56.30 -34.45
C GLN A 529 66.51 57.56 -33.81
N LYS A 530 67.10 57.47 -32.60
CA LYS A 530 67.83 58.57 -31.96
C LYS A 530 69.08 58.98 -32.76
N GLU A 531 69.79 58.05 -33.37
CA GLU A 531 70.90 58.35 -34.29
C GLU A 531 70.43 59.12 -35.52
N VAL A 532 69.32 58.71 -36.15
CA VAL A 532 68.70 59.43 -37.27
C VAL A 532 68.26 60.84 -36.86
N GLU A 533 67.69 61.01 -35.67
CA GLU A 533 67.32 62.32 -35.12
C GLU A 533 68.55 63.20 -34.86
N ASN A 534 69.64 62.65 -34.31
CA ASN A 534 70.91 63.35 -34.13
C ASN A 534 71.51 63.79 -35.48
N VAL A 535 71.54 62.91 -36.48
CA VAL A 535 72.05 63.23 -37.83
C VAL A 535 71.17 64.29 -38.50
N ARG A 536 69.84 64.22 -38.36
CA ARG A 536 68.92 65.28 -38.83
C ARG A 536 69.20 66.62 -38.15
N ALA A 537 69.42 66.62 -36.83
CA ALA A 537 69.73 67.83 -36.07
C ALA A 537 71.08 68.45 -36.47
N GLU A 538 72.14 67.64 -36.63
CA GLU A 538 73.43 68.13 -37.11
C GLU A 538 73.37 68.60 -38.57
N THR A 539 72.64 67.89 -39.44
CA THR A 539 72.40 68.33 -40.82
C THR A 539 71.69 69.68 -40.86
N ALA A 540 70.66 69.89 -40.01
CA ALA A 540 69.98 71.17 -39.88
C ALA A 540 70.91 72.29 -39.39
N LYS A 541 71.80 72.03 -38.43
CA LYS A 541 72.83 72.99 -37.98
C LYS A 541 73.83 73.33 -39.09
N ILE A 542 74.25 72.35 -39.90
CA ILE A 542 75.15 72.55 -41.04
C ILE A 542 74.46 73.41 -42.11
N ILE A 543 73.20 73.13 -42.43
CA ILE A 543 72.39 73.92 -43.38
C ILE A 543 72.26 75.36 -42.88
N ALA A 544 71.92 75.57 -41.60
CA ALA A 544 71.81 76.91 -41.00
C ALA A 544 73.14 77.69 -41.12
N ARG A 545 74.25 77.12 -40.63
CA ARG A 545 75.59 77.74 -40.74
C ARG A 545 76.01 78.04 -42.18
N THR A 546 75.63 77.19 -43.14
CA THR A 546 75.94 77.39 -44.55
C THR A 546 75.10 78.50 -45.18
N LYS A 547 73.82 78.59 -44.79
CA LYS A 547 72.92 79.69 -45.17
C LYS A 547 73.40 81.02 -44.61
N ASP A 548 73.81 81.05 -43.33
CA ASP A 548 74.28 82.27 -42.67
C ASP A 548 75.54 82.83 -43.36
N ARG A 549 76.55 81.97 -43.63
CA ARG A 549 77.72 82.34 -44.44
C ARG A 549 77.34 82.85 -45.83
N ALA A 550 76.47 82.13 -46.55
CA ALA A 550 76.04 82.56 -47.88
C ALA A 550 75.23 83.87 -47.86
N GLN A 551 74.63 84.24 -46.72
CA GLN A 551 73.96 85.52 -46.52
C GLN A 551 74.96 86.63 -46.16
N GLU A 552 75.99 86.33 -45.37
CA GLU A 552 77.13 87.20 -45.08
C GLU A 552 77.92 87.53 -46.36
N ASP A 553 78.27 86.51 -47.17
CA ASP A 553 78.92 86.67 -48.49
C ASP A 553 78.10 87.57 -49.44
N ARG A 554 76.77 87.38 -49.48
CA ARG A 554 75.87 88.24 -50.26
C ARG A 554 75.84 89.68 -49.73
N ALA A 555 75.82 89.87 -48.42
CA ALA A 555 75.85 91.20 -47.81
C ALA A 555 77.17 91.92 -48.10
N ALA A 556 78.30 91.22 -48.01
CA ALA A 556 79.62 91.73 -48.36
C ALA A 556 79.71 92.10 -49.86
N ALA A 557 79.27 91.22 -50.75
CA ALA A 557 79.25 91.48 -52.19
C ALA A 557 78.32 92.66 -52.55
N GLN A 558 77.16 92.79 -51.90
CA GLN A 558 76.25 93.92 -52.10
C GLN A 558 76.84 95.23 -51.55
N ALA A 559 77.54 95.19 -50.41
CA ALA A 559 78.24 96.36 -49.88
C ALA A 559 79.37 96.82 -50.82
N GLN A 560 80.16 95.88 -51.38
CA GLN A 560 81.18 96.17 -52.38
C GLN A 560 80.56 96.78 -53.65
N LYS A 561 79.43 96.23 -54.13
CA LYS A 561 78.68 96.79 -55.26
C LYS A 561 78.25 98.24 -54.98
N ASN A 562 77.63 98.51 -53.82
CA ASN A 562 77.19 99.85 -53.44
C ASN A 562 78.37 100.84 -53.37
N ALA A 563 79.53 100.41 -52.88
CA ALA A 563 80.74 101.23 -52.83
C ALA A 563 81.26 101.59 -54.25
N LEU A 564 81.29 100.62 -55.17
CA LEU A 564 81.65 100.85 -56.57
C LEU A 564 80.63 101.74 -57.30
N GLU A 565 79.33 101.61 -57.00
CA GLU A 565 78.28 102.50 -57.53
C GLU A 565 78.46 103.94 -57.03
N LEU A 566 78.83 104.13 -55.76
CA LEU A 566 79.15 105.44 -55.18
C LEU A 566 80.42 106.06 -55.81
N GLU A 567 81.46 105.25 -56.02
CA GLU A 567 82.69 105.69 -56.69
C GLU A 567 82.44 106.06 -58.16
N LEU A 568 81.63 105.28 -58.88
CA LEU A 568 81.18 105.60 -60.23
C LEU A 568 80.36 106.91 -60.26
N ALA A 569 79.46 107.12 -59.30
CA ALA A 569 78.70 108.36 -59.18
C ALA A 569 79.62 109.57 -58.91
N LYS A 570 80.60 109.41 -58.01
CA LYS A 570 81.63 110.42 -57.72
C LYS A 570 82.50 110.74 -58.95
N SER A 571 82.90 109.71 -59.69
CA SER A 571 83.66 109.86 -60.94
C SER A 571 82.85 110.61 -62.01
N ARG A 572 81.56 110.26 -62.18
CA ARG A 572 80.63 110.99 -63.06
C ARG A 572 80.43 112.44 -62.64
N ALA A 573 80.29 112.72 -61.34
CA ALA A 573 80.18 114.08 -60.83
C ALA A 573 81.46 114.91 -61.08
N ASN A 574 82.64 114.34 -60.80
CA ASN A 574 83.93 114.98 -61.10
C ASN A 574 84.10 115.26 -62.60
N ALA A 575 83.70 114.32 -63.47
CA ALA A 575 83.71 114.52 -64.91
C ALA A 575 82.77 115.67 -65.34
N ALA A 576 81.55 115.72 -64.80
CA ALA A 576 80.60 116.81 -65.06
C ALA A 576 81.12 118.18 -64.61
N VAL A 577 81.76 118.28 -63.43
CA VAL A 577 82.42 119.52 -62.97
C VAL A 577 83.57 119.92 -63.92
N THR A 578 84.38 118.95 -64.35
CA THR A 578 85.51 119.20 -65.27
C THR A 578 85.01 119.71 -66.64
N ILE A 579 83.92 119.13 -67.15
CA ILE A 579 83.25 119.58 -68.38
C ILE A 579 82.68 120.99 -68.20
N GLY A 580 81.98 121.26 -67.09
CA GLY A 580 81.43 122.58 -66.80
C GLY A 580 82.49 123.68 -66.70
N ASN A 581 83.64 123.38 -66.07
CA ASN A 581 84.80 124.29 -66.02
C ASN A 581 85.37 124.55 -67.43
N ARG A 582 85.49 123.51 -68.27
CA ARG A 582 85.92 123.64 -69.67
C ARG A 582 84.95 124.49 -70.49
N GLU A 583 83.65 124.32 -70.31
CA GLU A 583 82.60 125.10 -70.99
C GLU A 583 82.52 126.55 -70.49
N ALA A 584 82.86 126.81 -69.23
CA ALA A 584 83.00 128.17 -68.70
C ALA A 584 84.21 128.87 -69.35
N ALA A 585 85.38 128.22 -69.38
CA ALA A 585 86.58 128.76 -70.02
C ALA A 585 86.38 128.99 -71.55
N LEU A 586 85.67 128.09 -72.24
CA LEU A 586 85.32 128.28 -73.65
C LEU A 586 84.39 129.48 -73.87
N ARG A 587 83.39 129.69 -73.01
CA ARG A 587 82.52 130.89 -73.05
C ARG A 587 83.31 132.16 -72.76
N GLU A 588 84.25 132.14 -71.82
CA GLU A 588 85.10 133.29 -71.52
C GLU A 588 86.02 133.64 -72.69
N MET A 589 86.70 132.65 -73.29
CA MET A 589 87.48 132.84 -74.53
C MET A 589 86.62 133.40 -75.67
N GLN A 590 85.41 132.88 -75.87
CA GLN A 590 84.49 133.39 -76.90
C GLN A 590 84.06 134.84 -76.60
N GLY A 591 83.85 135.20 -75.33
CA GLY A 591 83.61 136.58 -74.91
C GLY A 591 84.80 137.51 -75.20
N GLN A 592 86.02 137.07 -74.88
CA GLN A 592 87.25 137.81 -75.19
C GLN A 592 87.45 137.99 -76.71
N ILE A 593 87.17 136.96 -77.52
CA ILE A 593 87.17 137.04 -78.99
C ILE A 593 86.12 138.05 -79.47
N GLY A 594 84.92 138.09 -78.87
CA GLY A 594 83.89 139.07 -79.19
C GLY A 594 84.34 140.51 -78.94
N VAL A 595 84.97 140.77 -77.79
CA VAL A 595 85.53 142.09 -77.45
C VAL A 595 86.66 142.49 -78.41
N LEU A 596 87.59 141.57 -78.70
CA LEU A 596 88.67 141.80 -79.67
C LEU A 596 88.14 142.04 -81.09
N SER A 597 87.09 141.33 -81.50
CA SER A 597 86.45 141.54 -82.81
C SER A 597 85.75 142.89 -82.89
N SER A 598 85.10 143.35 -81.81
CA SER A 598 84.54 144.71 -81.74
C SER A 598 85.65 145.76 -81.85
N SER A 599 86.71 145.62 -81.04
CA SER A 599 87.86 146.54 -81.05
C SER A 599 88.56 146.59 -82.41
N PHE A 600 88.70 145.45 -83.09
CA PHE A 600 89.25 145.38 -84.44
C PHE A 600 88.33 146.07 -85.47
N ASN A 601 87.01 145.91 -85.34
CA ASN A 601 86.04 146.58 -86.21
C ASN A 601 86.04 148.11 -86.00
N ASP A 602 86.15 148.58 -84.75
CA ASP A 602 86.32 150.00 -84.43
C ASP A 602 87.61 150.57 -85.04
N ALA A 603 88.72 149.81 -84.96
CA ALA A 603 89.98 150.17 -85.61
C ALA A 603 89.86 150.17 -87.15
N GLN A 604 89.13 149.24 -87.76
CA GLN A 604 88.84 149.25 -89.19
C GLN A 604 88.00 150.46 -89.61
N MET A 605 87.01 150.87 -88.81
CA MET A 605 86.23 152.08 -89.05
C MET A 605 87.09 153.35 -88.96
N GLN A 606 88.03 153.43 -88.00
CA GLN A 606 89.03 154.51 -87.97
C GLN A 606 89.93 154.51 -89.23
N ILE A 607 90.40 153.34 -89.67
CA ILE A 607 91.21 153.21 -90.89
C ILE A 607 90.43 153.65 -92.13
N GLN A 608 89.13 153.32 -92.25
CA GLN A 608 88.28 153.81 -93.33
C GLN A 608 88.10 155.33 -93.29
N SER A 609 87.84 155.91 -92.10
CA SER A 609 87.74 157.35 -91.91
C SER A 609 89.03 158.09 -92.32
N LEU A 610 90.19 157.58 -91.91
CA LEU A 610 91.50 158.14 -92.27
C LEU A 610 91.80 158.00 -93.77
N ARG A 611 91.42 156.88 -94.40
CA ARG A 611 91.53 156.72 -95.87
C ARG A 611 90.67 157.73 -96.61
N HIS A 612 89.44 157.98 -96.17
CA HIS A 612 88.55 158.96 -96.78
C HIS A 612 89.10 160.40 -96.68
N GLN A 613 89.69 160.77 -95.54
CA GLN A 613 90.39 162.04 -95.36
C GLN A 613 91.63 162.16 -96.28
N LEU A 614 92.38 161.08 -96.47
CA LEU A 614 93.52 161.04 -97.41
C LEU A 614 93.10 161.23 -98.86
N THR A 615 91.99 160.64 -99.31
CA THR A 615 91.46 160.86 -100.67
C THR A 615 91.09 162.33 -100.90
N CYS A 616 90.42 162.96 -99.94
CA CYS A 616 90.04 164.39 -100.04
C CYS A 616 91.25 165.34 -100.14
N LEU A 617 92.43 164.94 -99.64
CA LEU A 617 93.66 165.74 -99.69
C LEU A 617 94.57 165.41 -100.90
N GLN A 618 94.31 164.32 -101.64
CA GLN A 618 95.10 163.98 -102.84
C GLN A 618 94.54 164.59 -104.13
N ASP A 619 93.24 164.87 -104.20
CA ASP A 619 92.60 165.43 -105.40
C ASP A 619 92.89 166.94 -105.62
N GLU A 620 93.51 167.65 -104.66
CA GLU A 620 93.77 169.10 -104.76
C GLU A 620 95.05 169.52 -105.52
N ARG A 621 95.87 168.59 -106.06
CA ARG A 621 97.27 168.89 -106.46
C ARG A 621 97.68 168.81 -107.94
N TYR A 622 96.82 168.39 -108.88
CA TYR A 622 97.13 168.46 -110.33
C TYR A 622 95.88 168.73 -111.19
N GLY A 623 95.70 169.97 -111.69
CA GLY A 623 94.43 170.36 -112.33
C GLY A 623 94.38 171.62 -113.20
N SER A 624 95.45 171.96 -113.94
CA SER A 624 95.48 172.99 -115.01
C SER A 624 95.34 174.48 -114.64
N GLY A 625 95.95 175.34 -115.45
CA GLY A 625 95.62 176.76 -115.51
C GLY A 625 94.98 177.10 -116.85
N SER A 626 93.81 177.74 -116.83
CA SER A 626 93.23 178.43 -117.99
C SER A 626 92.18 179.48 -117.59
N ARG A 627 92.56 180.75 -117.76
CA ARG A 627 91.76 182.00 -117.71
C ARG A 627 91.15 182.47 -116.37
N ALA A 628 91.28 183.80 -116.21
CA ALA A 628 90.96 184.64 -115.05
C ALA A 628 91.93 184.45 -113.87
#